data_AF-A0A454CPK5-F1
#
_entry.id   AF-A0A454CPK5-F1
#
_cell.length_a   1.000
_cell.length_b   1.000
_cell.length_c   1.000
_cell.angle_alpha   90.00
_cell.angle_beta   90.00
_cell.angle_gamma   90.00
#
_symmetry.space_group_name_H-M   'P 1'
#
loop_
_entity.id
_entity.type
_entity.pdbx_description
1 polymer ?
#
loop_
_entity_poly.entity_id
_entity_poly.type
_entity_poly.pdbx_seq_one_letter_code
_entity_poly.pdbx_strand_id
1 'polypeptide(L)'
;MLDILLNLQKAAPIKFEVVAVNLDQKQPGFPEHILPDYFETLNIPYYIVDKDTYSVVKEKVPEGKTTCGLCSRLRRGTLYSFAEKIGATKLALGHHMDDIVETMFLNMFHGSRLKAMPPKLRSDDGRNVVIRPLTYCREKDLIKYAEHKEFPIIPCNLCGSQENLQRQSIKAMLIDWDKKTPGRVEAIFKSIQNVSPSQLADRELFDFENLPLDREGNREEYEFSEAIVSSTNIDESMFIDVTNI
;
A
#
# COMPACT_ATOMS: atom_id res chain seq x y z
N MET A 1 4.31 6.28 -14.39
CA MET A 1 3.45 7.22 -13.62
C MET A 1 3.41 8.60 -14.26
N LEU A 2 4.55 9.29 -14.40
CA LEU A 2 4.60 10.65 -14.96
C LEU A 2 3.90 10.74 -16.33
N ASP A 3 4.26 9.87 -17.26
CA ASP A 3 3.62 9.78 -18.58
C ASP A 3 2.08 9.67 -18.50
N ILE A 4 1.56 8.80 -17.63
CA ILE A 4 0.10 8.66 -17.41
C ILE A 4 -0.52 9.96 -16.89
N LEU A 5 0.14 10.65 -15.95
CA LEU A 5 -0.36 11.92 -15.42
C LEU A 5 -0.38 13.02 -16.48
N LEU A 6 0.64 13.10 -17.34
CA LEU A 6 0.69 14.05 -18.46
C LEU A 6 -0.39 13.77 -19.50
N ASN A 7 -0.66 12.49 -19.78
CA ASN A 7 -1.77 12.11 -20.67
C ASN A 7 -3.13 12.46 -20.05
N LEU A 8 -3.32 12.20 -18.75
CA LEU A 8 -4.54 12.59 -18.04
C LEU A 8 -4.72 14.11 -17.98
N GLN A 9 -3.65 14.88 -17.84
CA GLN A 9 -3.71 16.34 -17.83
C GLN A 9 -4.32 16.90 -19.13
N LYS A 10 -4.07 16.23 -20.27
CA LYS A 10 -4.59 16.62 -21.58
C LYS A 10 -6.04 16.17 -21.81
N ALA A 11 -6.44 15.03 -21.24
CA ALA A 11 -7.70 14.37 -21.57
C ALA A 11 -8.79 14.47 -20.49
N ALA A 12 -8.42 14.65 -19.22
CA ALA A 12 -9.37 14.60 -18.12
C ALA A 12 -10.14 15.93 -17.97
N PRO A 13 -11.41 15.90 -17.54
CA PRO A 13 -12.23 17.09 -17.31
C PRO A 13 -11.87 17.83 -16.00
N ILE A 14 -10.60 17.80 -15.61
CA ILE A 14 -10.07 18.43 -14.40
C ILE A 14 -8.79 19.19 -14.74
N LYS A 15 -8.63 20.39 -14.19
CA LYS A 15 -7.43 21.21 -14.36
C LYS A 15 -6.44 20.92 -13.24
N PHE A 16 -5.23 20.53 -13.60
CA PHE A 16 -4.12 20.37 -12.66
C PHE A 16 -2.79 20.57 -13.38
N GLU A 17 -1.75 20.82 -12.59
CA GLU A 17 -0.37 20.95 -13.05
C GLU A 17 0.46 19.78 -12.52
N VAL A 18 1.48 19.39 -13.29
CA VAL A 18 2.41 18.32 -12.93
C VAL A 18 3.80 18.92 -12.88
N VAL A 19 4.44 18.82 -11.71
CA VAL A 19 5.86 19.15 -11.51
C VAL A 19 6.58 17.86 -11.15
N ALA A 20 7.57 17.47 -11.94
CA ALA A 20 8.39 16.30 -11.64
C ALA A 20 9.40 16.64 -10.53
N VAL A 21 9.53 15.77 -9.53
CA VAL A 21 10.51 15.97 -8.45
C VAL A 21 11.29 14.68 -8.26
N ASN A 22 12.61 14.78 -8.37
CA ASN A 22 13.53 13.70 -8.01
C ASN A 22 14.37 14.11 -6.80
N LEU A 23 14.68 13.16 -5.91
CA LEU A 23 15.64 13.35 -4.82
C LEU A 23 16.94 12.65 -5.20
N ASP A 24 17.98 13.43 -5.46
CA ASP A 24 19.34 12.91 -5.53
C ASP A 24 19.89 12.76 -4.10
N GLN A 25 20.09 11.51 -3.71
CA GLN A 25 20.54 11.13 -2.38
C GLN A 25 22.07 11.20 -2.21
N LYS A 26 22.79 11.62 -3.26
CA LYS A 26 24.26 11.63 -3.38
C LYS A 26 24.89 10.26 -3.18
N GLN A 27 24.21 9.24 -3.70
CA GLN A 27 24.76 7.90 -3.73
C GLN A 27 25.87 7.79 -4.79
N PRO A 28 26.97 7.08 -4.51
CA PRO A 28 28.01 6.85 -5.51
C PRO A 28 27.46 6.20 -6.78
N GLY A 29 27.80 6.76 -7.94
CA GLY A 29 27.39 6.23 -9.25
C GLY A 29 25.94 6.53 -9.65
N PHE A 30 25.24 7.45 -8.97
CA PHE A 30 23.95 7.94 -9.46
C PHE A 30 24.13 8.74 -10.76
N PRO A 31 23.37 8.43 -11.83
CA PRO A 31 23.50 9.15 -13.09
C PRO A 31 22.68 10.46 -13.05
N GLU A 32 23.33 11.55 -12.60
CA GLU A 32 22.67 12.85 -12.35
C GLU A 32 22.01 13.47 -13.58
N HIS A 33 22.47 13.16 -14.80
CA HIS A 33 21.99 13.77 -16.05
C HIS A 33 20.75 13.09 -16.66
N ILE A 34 20.53 11.79 -16.39
CA ILE A 34 19.51 11.00 -17.10
C ILE A 34 18.10 11.56 -16.92
N LEU A 35 17.72 11.93 -15.69
CA LEU A 35 16.36 12.46 -15.43
C LEU A 35 16.18 13.90 -15.91
N PRO A 36 17.11 14.85 -15.64
CA PRO A 36 17.06 16.17 -16.24
C PRO A 36 16.91 16.13 -17.75
N ASP A 37 17.77 15.41 -18.47
CA ASP A 37 17.74 15.32 -19.93
C ASP A 37 16.39 14.77 -20.41
N TYR A 38 15.89 13.72 -19.75
CA TYR A 38 14.57 13.17 -20.05
C TYR A 38 13.44 14.18 -19.81
N PHE A 39 13.44 14.90 -18.69
CA PHE A 39 12.41 15.91 -18.40
C PHE A 39 12.43 17.09 -19.37
N GLU A 40 13.62 17.52 -19.82
CA GLU A 40 13.78 18.52 -20.87
C GLU A 40 13.17 18.06 -22.21
N THR A 41 13.38 16.79 -22.60
CA THR A 41 12.75 16.24 -23.83
C THR A 41 11.22 16.23 -23.75
N LEU A 42 10.67 16.10 -22.54
CA LEU A 42 9.22 16.14 -22.30
C LEU A 42 8.67 17.58 -22.17
N ASN A 43 9.54 18.59 -22.05
CA ASN A 43 9.19 19.99 -21.83
C ASN A 43 8.23 20.17 -20.64
N ILE A 44 8.61 19.63 -19.48
CA ILE A 44 7.83 19.73 -18.24
C ILE A 44 8.62 20.44 -17.13
N PRO A 45 7.96 21.12 -16.18
CA PRO A 45 8.64 21.68 -15.03
C PRO A 45 9.15 20.56 -14.12
N TYR A 46 10.39 20.66 -13.67
CA TYR A 46 10.98 19.70 -12.75
C TYR A 46 11.91 20.33 -11.72
N TYR A 47 12.15 19.59 -10.63
CA TYR A 47 13.18 19.88 -9.63
C TYR A 47 14.00 18.62 -9.36
N ILE A 48 15.33 18.77 -9.38
CA ILE A 48 16.24 17.82 -8.75
C ILE A 48 16.58 18.39 -7.37
N VAL A 49 16.23 17.64 -6.33
CA VAL A 49 16.50 18.02 -4.94
C VAL A 49 17.74 17.26 -4.49
N ASP A 50 18.83 17.98 -4.25
CA ASP A 50 20.07 17.40 -3.74
C ASP A 50 20.04 17.30 -2.22
N LYS A 51 20.24 16.09 -1.69
CA LYS A 51 20.45 15.90 -0.25
C LYS A 51 21.24 14.64 0.01
N ASP A 52 22.40 14.78 0.65
CA ASP A 52 23.20 13.64 1.09
C ASP A 52 22.51 12.90 2.25
N THR A 53 21.63 11.98 1.88
CA THR A 53 20.99 11.04 2.81
C THR A 53 21.77 9.73 2.86
N TYR A 54 22.62 9.46 1.86
CA TYR A 54 23.45 8.28 1.78
C TYR A 54 24.45 8.22 2.95
N SER A 55 25.25 9.28 3.13
CA SER A 55 26.25 9.34 4.19
C SER A 55 25.61 9.26 5.57
N VAL A 56 24.48 9.96 5.77
CA VAL A 56 23.72 9.91 7.03
C VAL A 56 23.22 8.50 7.35
N VAL A 57 22.76 7.75 6.34
CA VAL A 57 22.31 6.36 6.53
C VAL A 57 23.49 5.45 6.86
N LYS A 58 24.61 5.60 6.16
CA LYS A 58 25.84 4.82 6.43
C LYS A 58 26.43 5.08 7.82
N GLU A 59 26.38 6.32 8.28
CA GLU A 59 26.86 6.71 9.60
C GLU A 59 25.97 6.14 10.71
N LYS A 60 24.65 6.21 10.54
CA LYS A 60 23.69 5.91 11.63
C LYS A 60 23.23 4.46 11.68
N VAL A 61 23.42 3.69 10.62
CA VAL A 61 23.00 2.28 10.56
C VAL A 61 24.23 1.40 10.67
N PRO A 62 24.36 0.58 11.74
CA PRO A 62 25.46 -0.35 11.87
C PRO A 62 25.57 -1.28 10.65
N GLU A 63 26.80 -1.65 10.31
CA GLU A 63 27.05 -2.59 9.22
C GLU A 63 26.27 -3.91 9.45
N GLY A 64 25.66 -4.44 8.39
CA GLY A 64 24.81 -5.63 8.45
C GLY A 64 23.37 -5.39 8.93
N LYS A 65 22.98 -4.16 9.28
CA LYS A 65 21.57 -3.80 9.59
C LYS A 65 20.86 -3.20 8.37
N THR A 66 19.54 -3.35 8.34
CA THR A 66 18.70 -2.85 7.24
C THR A 66 18.67 -1.33 7.18
N THR A 67 19.14 -0.76 6.08
CA THR A 67 19.24 0.70 5.84
C THR A 67 17.94 1.32 5.30
N CYS A 68 17.09 0.51 4.64
CA CYS A 68 15.88 0.97 3.95
C CYS A 68 14.89 1.72 4.85
N GLY A 69 14.79 1.36 6.14
CA GLY A 69 13.88 2.01 7.08
C GLY A 69 14.26 3.48 7.35
N LEU A 70 15.56 3.77 7.53
CA LEU A 70 16.03 5.14 7.73
C LEU A 70 16.03 5.93 6.41
N CYS A 71 16.55 5.33 5.32
CA CYS A 71 16.54 5.94 3.99
C CYS A 71 15.12 6.36 3.56
N SER A 72 14.12 5.46 3.69
CA SER A 72 12.73 5.75 3.33
C SER A 72 12.15 6.91 4.15
N ARG A 73 12.48 7.01 5.44
CA ARG A 73 12.04 8.12 6.30
C ARG A 73 12.67 9.45 5.87
N LEU A 74 13.98 9.47 5.63
CA LEU A 74 14.70 10.68 5.20
C LEU A 74 14.23 11.17 3.82
N ARG A 75 14.05 10.25 2.86
CA ARG A 75 13.54 10.57 1.53
C ARG A 75 12.14 11.17 1.59
N ARG A 76 11.25 10.52 2.35
CA ARG A 76 9.87 10.98 2.53
C ARG A 76 9.80 12.36 3.19
N GLY A 77 10.52 12.56 4.29
CA GLY A 77 10.56 13.85 4.97
C GLY A 77 11.05 14.96 4.04
N THR A 78 12.09 14.69 3.26
CA THR A 78 12.65 15.67 2.30
C THR A 78 11.65 16.01 1.19
N LEU A 79 11.03 15.01 0.58
CA LEU A 79 10.03 15.23 -0.48
C LEU A 79 8.77 15.94 0.05
N TYR A 80 8.33 15.63 1.29
CA TYR A 80 7.15 16.25 1.89
C TYR A 80 7.40 17.73 2.20
N SER A 81 8.54 18.05 2.82
CA SER A 81 8.92 19.44 3.05
C SER A 81 9.12 20.21 1.74
N PHE A 82 9.64 19.56 0.71
CA PHE A 82 9.80 20.21 -0.60
C PHE A 82 8.47 20.45 -1.30
N ALA A 83 7.52 19.50 -1.23
CA ALA A 83 6.18 19.67 -1.76
C ALA A 83 5.46 20.89 -1.13
N GLU A 84 5.59 21.06 0.20
CA GLU A 84 5.08 22.24 0.91
C GLU A 84 5.75 23.53 0.40
N LYS A 85 7.09 23.52 0.26
CA LYS A 85 7.87 24.68 -0.23
C LYS A 85 7.42 25.18 -1.61
N ILE A 86 7.05 24.28 -2.52
CA ILE A 86 6.60 24.65 -3.88
C ILE A 86 5.09 24.83 -4.00
N GLY A 87 4.35 24.76 -2.88
CA GLY A 87 2.89 24.90 -2.87
C GLY A 87 2.13 23.73 -3.51
N ALA A 88 2.76 22.56 -3.65
CA ALA A 88 2.11 21.39 -4.26
C ALA A 88 0.99 20.87 -3.35
N THR A 89 -0.23 20.78 -3.91
CA THR A 89 -1.39 20.35 -3.11
C THR A 89 -1.52 18.82 -2.98
N LYS A 90 -0.81 18.06 -3.83
CA LYS A 90 -0.80 16.60 -3.86
C LYS A 90 0.62 16.09 -4.17
N LEU A 91 1.06 15.07 -3.45
CA LEU A 91 2.29 14.33 -3.72
C LEU A 91 1.94 13.00 -4.39
N ALA A 92 2.23 12.85 -5.68
CA ALA A 92 2.03 11.59 -6.40
C ALA A 92 3.23 10.66 -6.24
N LEU A 93 3.00 9.42 -5.78
CA LEU A 93 4.02 8.39 -5.65
C LEU A 93 3.67 7.17 -6.50
N GLY A 94 4.67 6.61 -7.18
CA GLY A 94 4.51 5.53 -8.17
C GLY A 94 4.23 4.13 -7.61
N HIS A 95 3.67 4.02 -6.40
CA HIS A 95 3.34 2.72 -5.82
C HIS A 95 2.18 2.07 -6.57
N HIS A 96 2.31 0.78 -6.85
CA HIS A 96 1.33 -0.02 -7.60
C HIS A 96 0.60 -1.07 -6.74
N MET A 97 -0.28 -1.87 -7.34
CA MET A 97 -1.11 -2.84 -6.61
C MET A 97 -0.25 -3.83 -5.80
N ASP A 98 0.76 -4.41 -6.44
CA ASP A 98 1.65 -5.38 -5.80
C ASP A 98 2.39 -4.75 -4.60
N ASP A 99 2.86 -3.50 -4.68
CA ASP A 99 3.48 -2.79 -3.53
C ASP A 99 2.54 -2.70 -2.31
N ILE A 100 1.25 -2.45 -2.57
CA ILE A 100 0.21 -2.28 -1.55
C ILE A 100 -0.04 -3.61 -0.85
N VAL A 101 -0.18 -4.70 -1.62
CA VAL A 101 -0.37 -6.05 -1.10
C VAL A 101 0.88 -6.55 -0.37
N GLU A 102 2.08 -6.35 -0.93
CA GLU A 102 3.35 -6.64 -0.25
C GLU A 102 3.43 -5.91 1.10
N THR A 103 3.03 -4.65 1.14
CA THR A 103 3.06 -3.86 2.37
C THR A 103 2.01 -4.32 3.38
N MET A 104 0.84 -4.78 2.93
CA MET A 104 -0.14 -5.44 3.79
C MET A 104 0.48 -6.66 4.49
N PHE A 105 1.12 -7.56 3.73
CA PHE A 105 1.76 -8.75 4.30
C PHE A 105 2.96 -8.43 5.18
N LEU A 106 3.77 -7.42 4.84
CA LEU A 106 4.86 -6.98 5.71
C LEU A 106 4.34 -6.53 7.08
N ASN A 107 3.27 -5.73 7.11
CA ASN A 107 2.68 -5.30 8.37
C ASN A 107 1.98 -6.45 9.11
N MET A 108 1.34 -7.36 8.39
CA MET A 108 0.68 -8.52 8.99
C MET A 108 1.70 -9.48 9.63
N PHE A 109 2.77 -9.82 8.92
CA PHE A 109 3.75 -10.82 9.36
C PHE A 109 4.79 -10.28 10.35
N HIS A 110 5.17 -9.00 10.23
CA HIS A 110 6.25 -8.43 11.05
C HIS A 110 5.84 -7.24 11.91
N GLY A 111 4.70 -6.61 11.59
CA GLY A 111 4.16 -5.47 12.35
C GLY A 111 2.96 -5.81 13.22
N SER A 112 2.45 -7.04 13.16
CA SER A 112 1.21 -7.50 13.80
C SER A 112 0.04 -6.56 13.58
N ARG A 113 -0.10 -6.01 12.36
CA ARG A 113 -1.13 -5.03 12.01
C ARG A 113 -1.73 -5.31 10.66
N LEU A 114 -3.06 -5.26 10.56
CA LEU A 114 -3.76 -5.24 9.28
C LEU A 114 -3.67 -3.84 8.66
N LYS A 115 -2.54 -3.54 8.00
CA LYS A 115 -2.25 -2.22 7.46
C LYS A 115 -1.56 -2.32 6.10
N ALA A 116 -2.13 -1.68 5.09
CA ALA A 116 -1.56 -1.58 3.75
C ALA A 116 -1.08 -0.15 3.44
N MET A 117 -1.13 0.25 2.16
CA MET A 117 -0.91 1.62 1.70
C MET A 117 -2.13 2.09 0.90
N PRO A 118 -3.00 2.95 1.44
CA PRO A 118 -4.23 3.33 0.74
C PRO A 118 -3.93 4.17 -0.52
N PRO A 119 -4.80 4.16 -1.55
CA PRO A 119 -4.60 4.94 -2.77
C PRO A 119 -4.42 6.45 -2.53
N LYS A 120 -5.06 6.97 -1.48
CA LYS A 120 -4.97 8.36 -1.03
C LYS A 120 -4.76 8.38 0.48
N LEU A 121 -3.81 9.20 0.94
CA LEU A 121 -3.44 9.28 2.36
C LEU A 121 -3.17 10.75 2.72
N ARG A 122 -3.71 11.21 3.85
CA ARG A 122 -3.24 12.43 4.50
C ARG A 122 -2.05 12.06 5.40
N SER A 123 -0.95 12.82 5.34
CA SER A 123 0.18 12.61 6.23
C SER A 123 -0.23 12.79 7.70
N ASP A 124 0.51 12.16 8.61
CA ASP A 124 0.19 12.17 10.05
C ASP A 124 0.19 13.60 10.64
N ASP A 125 1.06 14.48 10.13
CA ASP A 125 1.11 15.91 10.48
C ASP A 125 0.02 16.77 9.81
N GLY A 126 -0.79 16.15 8.95
CA GLY A 126 -1.90 16.78 8.24
C GLY A 126 -1.53 17.72 7.10
N ARG A 127 -0.23 17.91 6.79
CA ARG A 127 0.28 18.93 5.86
C ARG A 127 0.28 18.50 4.40
N ASN A 128 0.43 17.20 4.14
CA ASN A 128 0.57 16.65 2.81
C ASN A 128 -0.57 15.68 2.50
N VAL A 129 -1.03 15.69 1.24
CA VAL A 129 -1.92 14.66 0.72
C VAL A 129 -1.16 13.85 -0.33
N VAL A 130 -0.96 12.58 -0.05
CA VAL A 130 -0.30 11.62 -0.93
C VAL A 130 -1.32 10.89 -1.77
N ILE A 131 -1.06 10.78 -3.06
CA ILE A 131 -1.84 9.97 -4.00
C ILE A 131 -0.94 8.91 -4.65
N ARG A 132 -1.54 7.76 -4.99
CA ARG A 132 -0.87 6.63 -5.66
C ARG A 132 -1.63 6.29 -6.94
N PRO A 133 -1.39 7.00 -8.06
CA PRO A 133 -2.17 6.83 -9.28
C PRO A 133 -2.12 5.40 -9.86
N LEU A 134 -1.04 4.66 -9.57
CA LEU A 134 -0.84 3.30 -10.09
C LEU A 134 -1.41 2.20 -9.20
N THR A 135 -2.18 2.55 -8.16
CA THR A 135 -2.72 1.60 -7.18
C THR A 135 -3.45 0.40 -7.81
N TYR A 136 -4.10 0.60 -8.96
CA TYR A 136 -4.86 -0.44 -9.65
C TYR A 136 -4.08 -1.15 -10.77
N CYS A 137 -2.81 -0.81 -10.96
CA CYS A 137 -1.95 -1.43 -11.97
C CYS A 137 -1.14 -2.56 -11.34
N ARG A 138 -1.00 -3.69 -12.05
CA ARG A 138 -0.07 -4.76 -11.69
C ARG A 138 1.35 -4.40 -12.13
N GLU A 139 2.35 -4.82 -11.36
CA GLU A 139 3.77 -4.58 -11.67
C GLU A 139 4.16 -5.13 -13.05
N LYS A 140 3.70 -6.34 -13.37
CA LYS A 140 3.97 -7.00 -14.67
C LYS A 140 3.53 -6.17 -15.89
N ASP A 141 2.44 -5.42 -15.75
CA ASP A 141 1.90 -4.60 -16.84
C ASP A 141 2.66 -3.27 -16.94
N LEU A 142 3.09 -2.73 -15.79
CA LEU A 142 3.95 -1.55 -15.74
C LEU A 142 5.34 -1.82 -16.34
N ILE A 143 5.90 -3.02 -16.13
CA ILE A 143 7.17 -3.44 -16.75
C ILE A 143 7.02 -3.45 -18.28
N LYS A 144 6.02 -4.16 -18.81
CA LYS A 144 5.74 -4.19 -20.26
C LYS A 144 5.52 -2.80 -20.84
N TYR A 145 4.81 -1.94 -20.10
CA TYR A 145 4.57 -0.57 -20.52
C TYR A 145 5.87 0.25 -20.57
N ALA A 146 6.73 0.09 -19.56
CA ALA A 146 8.02 0.77 -19.50
C ALA A 146 8.98 0.32 -20.60
N GLU A 147 9.01 -0.98 -20.91
CA GLU A 147 9.77 -1.54 -22.04
C GLU A 147 9.27 -0.99 -23.36
N HIS A 148 7.94 -1.00 -23.59
CA HIS A 148 7.35 -0.50 -24.82
C HIS A 148 7.57 1.01 -25.03
N LYS A 149 7.65 1.79 -23.95
CA LYS A 149 7.90 3.23 -23.99
C LYS A 149 9.39 3.59 -23.89
N GLU A 150 10.26 2.61 -23.69
CA GLU A 150 11.71 2.78 -23.55
C GLU A 150 12.07 3.84 -22.49
N PHE A 151 11.39 3.83 -21.34
CA PHE A 151 11.65 4.83 -20.29
C PHE A 151 13.07 4.69 -19.72
N PRO A 152 13.74 5.81 -19.36
CA PRO A 152 15.03 5.75 -18.68
C PRO A 152 14.86 5.26 -17.23
N ILE A 153 15.12 3.97 -17.02
CA ILE A 153 15.01 3.35 -15.68
C ILE A 153 16.34 3.48 -14.93
N ILE A 154 16.29 4.15 -13.78
CA ILE A 154 17.43 4.27 -12.86
C ILE A 154 17.19 3.35 -11.65
N PRO A 155 18.00 2.29 -11.45
CA PRO A 155 17.88 1.43 -10.29
C PRO A 155 18.39 2.12 -9.01
N CYS A 156 17.78 1.80 -7.88
CA CYS A 156 18.24 2.26 -6.57
C CYS A 156 19.33 1.31 -6.05
N ASN A 157 20.59 1.63 -6.29
CA ASN A 157 21.74 0.82 -5.87
C ASN A 157 22.32 1.23 -4.51
N LEU A 158 21.70 2.20 -3.81
CA LEU A 158 22.15 2.84 -2.56
C LEU A 158 22.73 1.88 -1.51
N CYS A 159 22.16 0.69 -1.38
CA CYS A 159 22.47 -0.29 -0.34
C CYS A 159 22.97 -1.62 -0.92
N GLY A 160 23.49 -1.62 -2.15
CA GLY A 160 24.14 -2.80 -2.76
C GLY A 160 23.25 -4.03 -2.84
N SER A 161 21.95 -3.83 -3.15
CA SER A 161 20.94 -4.91 -3.12
C SER A 161 20.98 -5.73 -1.84
N GLN A 162 21.02 -5.09 -0.66
CA GLN A 162 20.32 -5.70 0.47
C GLN A 162 18.83 -5.67 0.16
N GLU A 163 18.44 -6.61 -0.69
CA GLU A 163 17.25 -7.42 -0.56
C GLU A 163 16.72 -7.26 0.85
N ASN A 164 15.67 -6.46 1.02
CA ASN A 164 14.92 -6.56 2.26
C ASN A 164 14.33 -7.98 2.22
N LEU A 165 15.04 -8.95 2.79
CA LEU A 165 14.78 -10.38 2.66
C LEU A 165 13.29 -10.68 2.89
N GLN A 166 12.68 -9.92 3.81
CA GLN A 166 11.25 -9.95 4.09
C GLN A 166 10.39 -9.55 2.88
N ARG A 167 10.65 -8.39 2.27
CA ARG A 167 9.87 -7.91 1.10
C ARG A 167 10.03 -8.85 -0.08
N GLN A 168 11.23 -9.34 -0.33
CA GLN A 168 11.45 -10.27 -1.43
C GLN A 168 10.85 -11.65 -1.19
N SER A 169 10.92 -12.16 0.04
CA SER A 169 10.23 -13.40 0.42
C SER A 169 8.73 -13.27 0.19
N ILE A 170 8.13 -12.14 0.59
CA ILE A 170 6.71 -11.84 0.34
C ILE A 170 6.43 -11.72 -1.16
N LYS A 171 7.29 -11.04 -1.92
CA LYS A 171 7.14 -10.92 -3.38
C LYS A 171 7.18 -12.29 -4.07
N ALA A 172 8.13 -13.14 -3.68
CA ALA A 172 8.24 -14.51 -4.20
C ALA A 172 7.00 -15.34 -3.86
N MET A 173 6.49 -15.23 -2.62
CA MET A 173 5.24 -15.86 -2.20
C MET A 173 4.04 -15.41 -3.04
N LEU A 174 3.90 -14.09 -3.27
CA LEU A 174 2.81 -13.54 -4.09
C LEU A 174 2.89 -14.00 -5.54
N ILE A 175 4.10 -14.05 -6.12
CA ILE A 175 4.32 -14.58 -7.47
C ILE A 175 3.91 -16.06 -7.55
N ASP A 176 4.30 -16.88 -6.57
CA ASP A 176 3.91 -18.29 -6.52
C ASP A 176 2.39 -18.46 -6.42
N TRP A 177 1.73 -17.67 -5.58
CA TRP A 177 0.29 -17.73 -5.44
C TRP A 177 -0.45 -17.27 -6.70
N ASP A 178 0.02 -16.23 -7.37
CA ASP A 178 -0.59 -15.73 -8.62
C ASP A 178 -0.39 -16.74 -9.78
N LYS A 179 0.70 -17.53 -9.76
CA LYS A 179 0.89 -18.66 -10.69
C LYS A 179 -0.12 -19.79 -10.44
N LYS A 180 -0.36 -20.12 -9.17
CA LYS A 180 -1.30 -21.19 -8.77
C LYS A 180 -2.76 -20.79 -8.91
N THR A 181 -3.07 -19.52 -8.68
CA THR A 181 -4.41 -18.95 -8.79
C THR A 181 -4.31 -17.56 -9.42
N PRO A 182 -4.42 -17.46 -10.76
CA PRO A 182 -4.40 -16.17 -11.44
C PRO A 182 -5.46 -15.22 -10.88
N GLY A 183 -5.06 -13.98 -10.56
CA GLY A 183 -5.96 -12.99 -9.96
C GLY A 183 -5.89 -12.95 -8.42
N ARG A 184 -4.97 -13.72 -7.81
CA ARG A 184 -4.86 -13.79 -6.34
C ARG A 184 -4.51 -12.43 -5.75
N VAL A 185 -3.56 -11.72 -6.36
CA VAL A 185 -3.11 -10.41 -5.86
C VAL A 185 -4.24 -9.39 -5.93
N GLU A 186 -5.03 -9.40 -7.01
CA GLU A 186 -6.21 -8.58 -7.20
C GLU A 186 -7.30 -8.90 -6.16
N ALA A 187 -7.54 -10.18 -5.88
CA ALA A 187 -8.49 -10.61 -4.87
C ALA A 187 -8.07 -10.15 -3.46
N ILE A 188 -6.78 -10.23 -3.13
CA ILE A 188 -6.24 -9.73 -1.86
C ILE A 188 -6.34 -8.19 -1.82
N PHE A 189 -6.01 -7.50 -2.90
CA PHE A 189 -6.19 -6.05 -2.96
C PHE A 189 -7.65 -5.64 -2.76
N LYS A 190 -8.59 -6.38 -3.36
CA LYS A 190 -10.03 -6.18 -3.17
C LYS A 190 -10.46 -6.41 -1.71
N SER A 191 -9.86 -7.36 -0.99
CA SER A 191 -10.22 -7.59 0.42
C SER A 191 -9.85 -6.41 1.33
N ILE A 192 -8.79 -5.65 1.00
CA ILE A 192 -8.43 -4.41 1.70
C ILE A 192 -9.54 -3.35 1.61
N GLN A 193 -10.38 -3.42 0.58
CA GLN A 193 -11.52 -2.52 0.36
C GLN A 193 -12.84 -3.06 0.93
N ASN A 194 -12.88 -4.32 1.36
CA ASN A 194 -14.08 -5.04 1.78
C ASN A 194 -13.85 -5.70 3.15
N VAL A 195 -13.75 -4.87 4.18
CA VAL A 195 -13.52 -5.32 5.56
C VAL A 195 -14.86 -5.51 6.27
N SER A 196 -15.01 -6.62 6.99
CA SER A 196 -16.16 -6.88 7.87
C SER A 196 -15.71 -6.75 9.34
N PRO A 197 -15.92 -5.59 10.00
CA PRO A 197 -15.43 -5.37 11.38
C PRO A 197 -15.91 -6.42 12.38
N SER A 198 -17.16 -6.87 12.27
CA SER A 198 -17.75 -7.92 13.12
C SER A 198 -17.14 -9.31 12.95
N GLN A 199 -16.35 -9.52 11.89
CA GLN A 199 -15.64 -10.77 11.61
C GLN A 199 -14.13 -10.65 11.87
N LEU A 200 -13.71 -9.57 12.55
CA LEU A 200 -12.35 -9.36 13.03
C LEU A 200 -12.31 -9.46 14.57
N ALA A 201 -11.23 -8.99 15.19
CA ALA A 201 -11.04 -9.01 16.65
C ALA A 201 -10.71 -7.61 17.22
N ASP A 202 -11.08 -6.56 16.49
CA ASP A 202 -10.85 -5.17 16.89
C ASP A 202 -12.05 -4.65 17.70
N ARG A 203 -11.87 -4.51 19.01
CA ARG A 203 -12.92 -4.04 19.94
C ARG A 203 -13.20 -2.54 19.86
N GLU A 204 -12.35 -1.76 19.19
CA GLU A 204 -12.58 -0.33 18.99
C GLU A 204 -13.47 -0.10 17.77
N LEU A 205 -13.31 -0.91 16.72
CA LEU A 205 -14.09 -0.81 15.48
C LEU A 205 -15.42 -1.54 15.52
N PHE A 206 -15.57 -2.56 16.38
CA PHE A 206 -16.82 -3.28 16.55
C PHE A 206 -17.03 -3.66 18.02
N ASP A 207 -18.23 -3.39 18.54
CA ASP A 207 -18.59 -3.68 19.92
C ASP A 207 -18.90 -5.18 20.08
N PHE A 208 -17.90 -5.94 20.49
CA PHE A 208 -18.05 -7.35 20.85
C PHE A 208 -18.55 -7.56 22.28
N GLU A 209 -18.61 -6.51 23.10
CA GLU A 209 -19.01 -6.61 24.51
C GLU A 209 -20.54 -6.52 24.63
N ASN A 210 -21.19 -5.66 23.84
CA ASN A 210 -22.63 -5.48 23.83
C ASN A 210 -23.26 -6.00 22.53
N LEU A 211 -23.36 -7.33 22.40
CA LEU A 211 -24.03 -7.98 21.26
C LEU A 211 -25.50 -8.26 21.61
N PRO A 212 -26.48 -7.50 21.08
CA PRO A 212 -27.89 -7.76 21.35
C PRO A 212 -28.34 -9.07 20.70
N LEU A 213 -29.14 -9.84 21.43
CA LEU A 213 -29.88 -10.98 20.88
C LEU A 213 -31.26 -10.48 20.44
N ASP A 214 -31.53 -10.51 19.15
CA ASP A 214 -32.86 -10.25 18.59
C ASP A 214 -33.41 -11.52 17.94
N ARG A 215 -34.56 -11.97 18.43
CA ARG A 215 -35.29 -13.14 17.93
C ARG A 215 -36.76 -12.81 17.65
N GLU A 216 -37.12 -11.51 17.59
CA GLU A 216 -38.51 -11.08 17.42
C GLU A 216 -39.01 -11.23 15.98
N GLY A 217 -38.12 -11.52 15.02
CA GLY A 217 -38.46 -11.79 13.63
C GLY A 217 -38.76 -13.26 13.33
N ASN A 218 -39.62 -13.50 12.33
CA ASN A 218 -39.78 -14.83 11.76
C ASN A 218 -38.46 -15.27 11.13
N ARG A 219 -37.96 -16.44 11.53
CA ARG A 219 -36.81 -17.07 10.91
C ARG A 219 -37.18 -17.50 9.49
N GLU A 220 -36.27 -17.29 8.53
CA GLU A 220 -36.44 -17.85 7.18
C GLU A 220 -36.61 -19.37 7.26
N GLU A 221 -37.51 -19.91 6.44
CA GLU A 221 -37.80 -21.35 6.41
C GLU A 221 -36.52 -22.11 6.01
N TYR A 222 -36.13 -23.09 6.82
CA TYR A 222 -34.92 -23.86 6.57
C TYR A 222 -35.19 -24.91 5.48
N GLU A 223 -34.54 -24.76 4.33
CA GLU A 223 -34.80 -25.58 3.13
C GLU A 223 -34.42 -27.07 3.25
N PHE A 224 -33.76 -27.48 4.34
CA PHE A 224 -33.27 -28.84 4.53
C PHE A 224 -33.92 -29.52 5.73
N SER A 225 -33.71 -30.83 5.89
CA SER A 225 -34.22 -31.58 7.03
C SER A 225 -33.69 -30.99 8.34
N GLU A 226 -34.60 -30.73 9.28
CA GLU A 226 -34.22 -30.29 10.62
C GLU A 226 -33.31 -31.31 11.31
N ALA A 227 -32.47 -30.80 12.20
CA ALA A 227 -31.61 -31.64 13.02
C ALA A 227 -32.44 -32.47 14.00
N ILE A 228 -32.17 -33.77 14.07
CA ILE A 228 -32.81 -34.67 15.04
C ILE A 228 -31.88 -34.80 16.25
N VAL A 229 -32.40 -34.49 17.43
CA VAL A 229 -31.70 -34.77 18.70
C VAL A 229 -31.85 -36.26 18.99
N SER A 230 -30.80 -37.04 18.69
CA SER A 230 -30.82 -38.50 18.87
C SER A 230 -30.66 -38.94 20.33
N SER A 231 -30.11 -38.09 21.19
CA SER A 231 -29.97 -38.29 22.63
C SER A 231 -29.70 -36.96 23.32
N THR A 232 -30.27 -36.74 24.51
CA THR A 232 -30.00 -35.58 25.36
C THR A 232 -30.24 -35.94 26.83
N ASN A 233 -29.45 -35.36 27.73
CA ASN A 233 -29.69 -35.34 29.17
C ASN A 233 -30.15 -33.95 29.66
N ILE A 234 -30.43 -33.03 28.73
CA ILE A 234 -30.93 -31.68 28.97
C ILE A 234 -32.46 -31.73 28.89
N ASP A 235 -33.12 -31.21 29.92
CA ASP A 235 -34.57 -30.96 29.92
C ASP A 235 -34.89 -29.47 29.70
N GLU A 236 -36.16 -29.14 29.45
CA GLU A 236 -36.61 -27.78 29.16
C GLU A 236 -36.32 -26.78 30.31
N SER A 237 -36.20 -27.24 31.56
CA SER A 237 -35.87 -26.38 32.70
C SER A 237 -34.42 -25.86 32.65
N MET A 238 -33.58 -26.50 31.84
CA MET A 238 -32.20 -26.09 31.59
C MET A 238 -32.07 -25.12 30.42
N PHE A 239 -33.18 -24.77 29.73
CA PHE A 239 -33.13 -23.80 28.64
C PHE A 239 -32.95 -22.38 29.20
N ILE A 240 -32.01 -21.64 28.61
CA ILE A 240 -31.74 -20.25 28.99
C ILE A 240 -32.80 -19.38 28.32
N ASP A 241 -33.67 -18.77 29.13
CA ASP A 241 -34.56 -17.71 28.67
C ASP A 241 -33.76 -16.42 28.46
N VAL A 242 -33.41 -16.17 27.20
CA VAL A 242 -32.66 -15.00 26.76
C VAL A 242 -33.50 -13.72 26.74
N THR A 243 -34.80 -13.77 27.02
CA THR A 243 -35.64 -12.55 27.13
C THR A 243 -35.49 -11.82 28.47
N ASN A 244 -34.75 -12.40 29.42
CA ASN A 244 -34.53 -11.87 30.78
C ASN A 244 -33.05 -11.51 31.08
N ILE A 245 -32.18 -11.38 30.07
CA ILE A 245 -30.75 -11.04 30.20
C ILE A 245 -30.45 -9.67 29.58
#